data_AF-A0ABD7URP5-F1
#
_entry.id   AF-A0ABD7URP5-F1
#
_cell.length_a   1.000
_cell.length_b   1.000
_cell.length_c   1.000
_cell.angle_alpha   90.00
_cell.angle_beta   90.00
_cell.angle_gamma   90.00
#
_symmetry.space_group_name_H-M   'P 1'
#
loop_
_entity.id
_entity.type
_entity.pdbx_description
1 polymer ?
#
loop_
_entity_poly.entity_id
_entity_poly.type
_entity_poly.pdbx_seq_one_letter_code
_entity_poly.pdbx_strand_id
1 'polypeptide(L)'
;MKHYLAIDIGGTAIKYGLISETGDLLEKEEMATEAYKGGPSILEKVKGLVKTYQDQMDLAGVAISSAGMVNPDEGEIFYAGPQIPNYAGTQFKKEIEETFGLPCEVENDVNCAGLAEAISGSAKDYPVALCLTIGTGIGGCLLFNSQVFHGSSHSACEVGYLHLSDGQFQDLASTTALVQEVVLAYGDDISQWDGRRIFEQAKAGDAICIAAISKQVDYLGQGIANICYVVNPNVVVLGGGIMAQKDYLADKLKTALDSYLVSSLAKKTQLKFASHGNNAGILGAYYHFKQKNERSCSFITLEKIENNLASS
;
A
#
# COMPACT_ATOMS: atom_id res chain seq x y z
N MET A 1 9.07 27.32 -6.01
CA MET A 1 8.27 26.29 -5.32
C MET A 1 8.79 24.96 -5.77
N LYS A 2 9.03 24.01 -4.85
CA LYS A 2 9.58 22.69 -5.21
C LYS A 2 8.48 21.80 -5.78
N HIS A 3 8.84 21.02 -6.80
CA HIS A 3 7.97 20.00 -7.38
C HIS A 3 8.62 18.63 -7.22
N TYR A 4 7.78 17.62 -7.00
CA TYR A 4 8.21 16.24 -6.83
C TYR A 4 7.47 15.38 -7.84
N LEU A 5 8.19 14.49 -8.52
CA LEU A 5 7.56 13.49 -9.36
C LEU A 5 7.26 12.27 -8.50
N ALA A 6 5.99 11.95 -8.29
CA ALA A 6 5.56 10.76 -7.60
C ALA A 6 5.09 9.70 -8.59
N ILE A 7 5.53 8.46 -8.41
CA ILE A 7 5.30 7.34 -9.32
C ILE A 7 4.82 6.15 -8.48
N ASP A 8 3.71 5.53 -8.89
CA ASP A 8 3.11 4.36 -8.27
C ASP A 8 3.08 3.21 -9.29
N ILE A 9 3.98 2.25 -9.10
CA ILE A 9 4.24 1.15 -10.02
C ILE A 9 3.38 -0.04 -9.61
N GLY A 10 2.19 -0.15 -10.21
CA GLY A 10 1.33 -1.33 -10.09
C GLY A 10 1.62 -2.39 -11.16
N GLY A 11 1.04 -3.58 -11.01
CA GLY A 11 1.21 -4.67 -11.99
C GLY A 11 0.59 -4.39 -13.37
N THR A 12 -0.47 -3.58 -13.44
CA THR A 12 -1.20 -3.28 -14.68
C THR A 12 -0.86 -1.89 -15.24
N ALA A 13 -0.82 -0.89 -14.36
CA ALA A 13 -0.56 0.50 -14.73
C ALA A 13 0.47 1.12 -13.78
N ILE A 14 1.29 2.00 -14.34
CA ILE A 14 2.13 2.96 -13.61
C ILE A 14 1.35 4.26 -13.57
N LYS A 15 0.98 4.71 -12.38
CA LYS A 15 0.35 6.01 -12.18
C LYS A 15 1.42 6.99 -11.75
N TYR A 16 1.37 8.22 -12.22
CA TYR A 16 2.38 9.21 -11.86
C TYR A 16 1.78 10.61 -11.85
N GLY A 17 2.48 11.53 -11.19
CA GLY A 17 1.99 12.90 -11.08
C GLY A 17 2.97 13.82 -10.39
N LEU A 18 2.76 15.11 -10.60
CA LEU A 18 3.51 16.17 -9.93
C LEU A 18 2.84 16.53 -8.61
N ILE A 19 3.65 16.61 -7.56
CA ILE A 19 3.22 17.03 -6.24
C ILE A 19 3.98 18.30 -5.85
N SER A 20 3.26 19.27 -5.30
CA SER A 20 3.85 20.51 -4.78
C SER A 20 4.58 20.29 -3.46
N GLU A 21 5.36 21.28 -3.03
CA GLU A 21 5.97 21.31 -1.69
C GLU A 21 4.96 21.25 -0.54
N THR A 22 3.71 21.67 -0.77
CA THR A 22 2.60 21.62 0.20
C THR A 22 1.87 20.27 0.21
N GLY A 23 2.23 19.35 -0.69
CA GLY A 23 1.59 18.04 -0.82
C GLY A 23 0.35 18.02 -1.71
N ASP A 24 0.12 19.07 -2.50
CA ASP A 24 -0.99 19.13 -3.45
C ASP A 24 -0.62 18.36 -4.73
N LEU A 25 -1.50 17.45 -5.15
CA LEU A 25 -1.35 16.73 -6.43
C LEU A 25 -1.78 17.65 -7.58
N LEU A 26 -0.79 18.16 -8.32
CA LEU A 26 -0.97 19.15 -9.38
C LEU A 26 -1.36 18.50 -10.71
N GLU A 27 -0.83 17.32 -10.97
CA GLU A 27 -1.03 16.57 -12.20
C GLU A 27 -1.13 15.08 -11.88
N LYS A 28 -1.92 14.35 -12.67
CA LYS A 28 -2.02 12.91 -12.56
C LYS A 28 -2.24 12.28 -13.93
N GLU A 29 -1.36 11.36 -14.29
CA GLU A 29 -1.45 10.55 -15.48
C GLU A 29 -1.25 9.07 -15.16
N GLU A 30 -1.48 8.22 -16.16
CA GLU A 30 -1.21 6.80 -16.08
C GLU A 30 -0.74 6.24 -17.41
N MET A 31 0.08 5.19 -17.35
CA MET A 31 0.51 4.41 -18.51
C MET A 31 0.51 2.92 -18.19
N ALA A 32 0.44 2.07 -19.21
CA ALA A 32 0.52 0.62 -19.02
C ALA A 32 1.89 0.21 -18.46
N THR A 33 1.91 -0.61 -17.39
CA THR A 33 3.16 -1.15 -16.82
C THR A 33 3.85 -2.08 -17.82
N GLU A 34 3.08 -2.88 -18.55
CA GLU A 34 3.59 -3.99 -19.38
C GLU A 34 4.50 -4.93 -18.57
N ALA A 35 4.03 -5.34 -17.38
CA ALA A 35 4.77 -6.15 -16.40
C ALA A 35 5.52 -7.36 -17.00
N TYR A 36 4.95 -7.99 -18.03
CA TYR A 36 5.55 -9.12 -18.74
C TYR A 36 6.91 -8.80 -19.41
N LYS A 37 7.23 -7.52 -19.65
CA LYS A 37 8.54 -7.09 -20.17
C LYS A 37 9.62 -7.03 -19.08
N GLY A 38 9.23 -7.15 -17.81
CA GLY A 38 10.12 -7.29 -16.67
C GLY A 38 10.69 -5.99 -16.10
N GLY A 39 11.43 -6.13 -15.00
CA GLY A 39 11.99 -5.03 -14.22
C GLY A 39 12.83 -4.02 -15.01
N PRO A 40 13.77 -4.46 -15.87
CA PRO A 40 14.56 -3.54 -16.69
C PRO A 40 13.70 -2.64 -17.60
N SER A 41 12.63 -3.19 -18.17
CA SER A 41 11.71 -2.39 -19.00
C SER A 41 10.91 -1.38 -18.19
N ILE A 42 10.56 -1.71 -16.94
CA ILE A 42 9.86 -0.80 -16.03
C ILE A 42 10.81 0.32 -15.59
N LEU A 43 12.06 -0.01 -15.25
CA LEU A 43 13.09 0.98 -14.92
C LEU A 43 13.28 1.99 -16.05
N GLU A 44 13.39 1.54 -17.30
CA GLU A 44 13.52 2.45 -18.45
C GLU A 44 12.30 3.36 -18.63
N LYS A 45 11.08 2.88 -18.34
CA LYS A 45 9.88 3.73 -18.33
C LYS A 45 9.96 4.80 -17.25
N VAL A 46 10.35 4.42 -16.03
CA VAL A 46 10.53 5.35 -14.91
C VAL A 46 11.57 6.41 -15.25
N LYS A 47 12.73 6.01 -15.81
CA LYS A 47 13.77 6.94 -16.29
C LYS A 47 13.22 7.87 -17.39
N GLY A 48 12.43 7.33 -18.31
CA GLY A 48 11.74 8.12 -19.34
C GLY A 48 10.83 9.20 -18.75
N LEU A 49 9.99 8.84 -17.77
CA LEU A 49 9.13 9.78 -17.05
C LEU A 49 9.94 10.87 -16.35
N VAL A 50 10.96 10.48 -15.57
CA VAL A 50 11.81 11.42 -14.84
C VAL A 50 12.46 12.42 -15.80
N LYS A 51 13.00 11.94 -16.92
CA LYS A 51 13.57 12.80 -17.98
C LYS A 51 12.54 13.79 -18.52
N THR A 52 11.35 13.31 -18.90
CA THR A 52 10.30 14.15 -19.50
C THR A 52 9.89 15.30 -18.58
N TYR A 53 9.74 15.05 -17.27
CA TYR A 53 9.39 16.11 -16.32
C TYR A 53 10.58 17.03 -15.99
N GLN A 54 11.79 16.48 -15.86
CA GLN A 54 12.99 17.27 -15.60
C GLN A 54 13.31 18.24 -16.75
N ASP A 55 13.05 17.84 -18.00
CA ASP A 55 13.21 18.71 -19.18
C ASP A 55 12.21 19.90 -19.19
N GLN A 56 11.10 19.78 -18.46
CA GLN A 56 10.03 20.79 -18.42
C GLN A 56 10.09 21.69 -17.18
N MET A 57 10.63 21.19 -16.07
CA MET A 57 10.70 21.93 -14.80
C MET A 57 11.79 21.41 -13.86
N ASP A 58 12.12 22.22 -12.86
CA ASP A 58 13.04 21.83 -11.79
C ASP A 58 12.33 20.89 -10.80
N LEU A 59 12.79 19.64 -10.75
CA LEU A 59 12.33 18.63 -9.80
C LEU A 59 13.22 18.62 -8.57
N ALA A 60 12.62 18.66 -7.39
CA ALA A 60 13.31 18.54 -6.12
C ALA A 60 13.58 17.08 -5.71
N GLY A 61 12.95 16.11 -6.38
CA GLY A 61 13.15 14.69 -6.15
C GLY A 61 12.10 13.80 -6.79
N VAL A 62 12.36 12.50 -6.76
CA VAL A 62 11.50 11.45 -7.30
C VAL A 62 11.07 10.53 -6.16
N ALA A 63 9.77 10.29 -6.05
CA ALA A 63 9.17 9.47 -5.01
C ALA A 63 8.47 8.26 -5.64
N ILE A 64 8.86 7.04 -5.26
CA ILE A 64 8.38 5.82 -5.91
C ILE A 64 7.67 4.91 -4.90
N SER A 65 6.39 4.64 -5.18
CA SER A 65 5.62 3.52 -4.64
C SER A 65 5.79 2.34 -5.59
N SER A 66 6.19 1.18 -5.07
CA SER A 66 6.54 0.02 -5.89
C SER A 66 5.87 -1.24 -5.41
N ALA A 67 5.41 -2.06 -6.35
CA ALA A 67 5.12 -3.46 -6.08
C ALA A 67 6.38 -4.22 -5.62
N GLY A 68 6.18 -5.39 -5.01
CA GLY A 68 7.25 -6.21 -4.47
C GLY A 68 7.73 -5.76 -3.08
N MET A 69 8.67 -6.50 -2.52
CA MET A 69 9.32 -6.15 -1.26
C MET A 69 10.52 -5.25 -1.53
N VAL A 70 10.54 -4.10 -0.87
CA VAL A 70 11.48 -3.01 -1.11
C VAL A 70 12.44 -2.90 0.06
N ASN A 71 13.74 -2.76 -0.21
CA ASN A 71 14.68 -2.22 0.75
C ASN A 71 14.60 -0.68 0.64
N PRO A 72 13.96 0.03 1.60
CA PRO A 72 13.75 1.47 1.52
C PRO A 72 15.03 2.28 1.77
N ASP A 73 16.11 1.66 2.25
CA ASP A 73 17.39 2.34 2.44
C ASP A 73 18.17 2.41 1.13
N GLU A 74 18.25 1.30 0.40
CA GLU A 74 18.89 1.19 -0.91
C GLU A 74 17.98 1.60 -2.07
N GLY A 75 16.66 1.60 -1.85
CA GLY A 75 15.64 1.81 -2.87
C GLY A 75 15.64 0.74 -3.96
N GLU A 76 15.90 -0.51 -3.55
CA GLU A 76 15.96 -1.69 -4.41
C GLU A 76 14.78 -2.64 -4.14
N ILE A 77 14.27 -3.28 -5.19
CA ILE A 77 13.32 -4.38 -5.07
C ILE A 77 14.11 -5.67 -4.78
N PHE A 78 14.07 -6.20 -3.57
CA PHE A 78 14.82 -7.42 -3.24
C PHE A 78 14.01 -8.71 -3.46
N TYR A 79 12.69 -8.62 -3.49
CA TYR A 79 11.81 -9.76 -3.78
C TYR A 79 10.57 -9.31 -4.54
N ALA A 80 10.14 -10.13 -5.49
CA ALA A 80 8.89 -9.92 -6.22
C ALA A 80 8.32 -11.27 -6.66
N GLY A 81 6.98 -11.31 -6.80
CA GLY A 81 6.31 -12.45 -7.40
C GLY A 81 6.64 -12.62 -8.89
N PRO A 82 6.34 -13.79 -9.48
CA PRO A 82 6.72 -14.12 -10.85
C PRO A 82 5.99 -13.30 -11.92
N GLN A 83 5.01 -12.46 -11.54
CA GLN A 83 4.22 -11.65 -12.47
C GLN A 83 5.04 -10.58 -13.18
N ILE A 84 6.16 -10.15 -12.59
CA ILE A 84 7.10 -9.18 -13.19
C ILE A 84 8.48 -9.87 -13.30
N PRO A 85 8.85 -10.40 -14.47
CA PRO A 85 10.13 -11.08 -14.65
C PRO A 85 11.32 -10.16 -14.31
N ASN A 86 12.33 -10.70 -13.62
CA ASN A 86 13.55 -9.95 -13.27
C ASN A 86 13.28 -8.61 -12.56
N TYR A 87 12.23 -8.55 -11.74
CA TYR A 87 11.91 -7.34 -10.98
C TYR A 87 12.75 -7.21 -9.72
N ALA A 88 12.94 -8.33 -9.01
CA ALA A 88 13.94 -8.41 -7.96
C ALA A 88 15.34 -8.08 -8.54
N GLY A 89 16.11 -7.26 -7.83
CA GLY A 89 17.38 -6.68 -8.28
C GLY A 89 17.24 -5.31 -8.95
N THR A 90 16.03 -4.76 -9.13
CA THR A 90 15.85 -3.44 -9.76
C THR A 90 16.22 -2.33 -8.76
N GLN A 91 17.31 -1.60 -9.05
CA GLN A 91 17.87 -0.54 -8.21
C GLN A 91 17.35 0.84 -8.60
N PHE A 92 16.05 1.08 -8.41
CA PHE A 92 15.40 2.32 -8.84
C PHE A 92 16.08 3.58 -8.28
N LYS A 93 16.34 3.64 -6.98
CA LYS A 93 16.94 4.82 -6.34
C LYS A 93 18.28 5.17 -6.96
N LYS A 94 19.21 4.21 -6.95
CA LYS A 94 20.56 4.37 -7.50
C LYS A 94 20.54 4.82 -8.96
N GLU A 95 19.75 4.16 -9.81
CA GLU A 95 19.68 4.46 -11.24
C GLU A 95 19.14 5.86 -11.52
N ILE A 96 18.15 6.31 -10.75
CA ILE A 96 17.61 7.68 -10.86
C ILE A 96 18.62 8.71 -10.37
N GLU A 97 19.26 8.48 -9.23
CA GLU A 97 20.26 9.39 -8.67
C GLU A 97 21.48 9.52 -9.58
N GLU A 98 22.02 8.42 -10.10
CA GLU A 98 23.19 8.42 -10.98
C GLU A 98 22.88 9.04 -12.35
N THR A 99 21.68 8.79 -12.90
CA THR A 99 21.32 9.27 -14.25
C THR A 99 20.90 10.74 -14.27
N PHE A 100 20.13 11.19 -13.26
CA PHE A 100 19.46 12.50 -13.28
C PHE A 100 19.98 13.47 -12.22
N GLY A 101 20.81 13.02 -11.27
CA GLY A 101 21.28 13.84 -10.15
C GLY A 101 20.16 14.28 -9.21
N LEU A 102 19.02 13.58 -9.23
CA LEU A 102 17.84 13.87 -8.41
C LEU A 102 17.77 12.91 -7.23
N PRO A 103 17.53 13.38 -6.00
CA PRO A 103 17.23 12.49 -4.88
C PRO A 103 16.05 11.58 -5.21
N CYS A 104 16.17 10.30 -4.85
CA CYS A 104 15.12 9.32 -5.11
C CYS A 104 14.84 8.49 -3.86
N GLU A 105 13.57 8.28 -3.53
CA GLU A 105 13.18 7.37 -2.44
C GLU A 105 12.11 6.41 -2.93
N VAL A 106 12.22 5.16 -2.49
CA VAL A 106 11.40 4.04 -2.96
C VAL A 106 10.83 3.31 -1.76
N GLU A 107 9.54 3.01 -1.80
CA GLU A 107 8.82 2.31 -0.74
C GLU A 107 7.82 1.31 -1.35
N ASN A 108 7.47 0.28 -0.58
CA ASN A 108 6.44 -0.67 -0.97
C ASN A 108 5.07 0.03 -1.12
N ASP A 109 4.25 -0.45 -2.05
CA ASP A 109 2.93 0.09 -2.39
C ASP A 109 1.93 0.09 -1.23
N VAL A 110 1.86 -0.99 -0.45
CA VAL A 110 1.00 -1.10 0.73
C VAL A 110 1.48 -0.16 1.84
N ASN A 111 2.80 -0.04 2.01
CA ASN A 111 3.39 0.91 2.94
C ASN A 111 3.09 2.35 2.55
N CYS A 112 3.17 2.69 1.26
CA CYS A 112 2.78 3.99 0.74
C CYS A 112 1.29 4.25 1.02
N ALA A 113 0.41 3.29 0.72
CA ALA A 113 -1.01 3.44 1.02
C ALA A 113 -1.28 3.67 2.52
N GLY A 114 -0.56 2.96 3.39
CA GLY A 114 -0.63 3.15 4.85
C GLY A 114 -0.13 4.52 5.29
N LEU A 115 0.99 4.99 4.74
CA LEU A 115 1.55 6.33 5.02
C LEU A 115 0.59 7.44 4.62
N ALA A 116 -0.06 7.35 3.45
CA ALA A 116 -1.07 8.31 3.04
C ALA A 116 -2.20 8.41 4.07
N GLU A 117 -2.75 7.27 4.49
CA GLU A 117 -3.81 7.26 5.49
C GLU A 117 -3.36 7.73 6.88
N ALA A 118 -2.11 7.46 7.25
CA ALA A 118 -1.54 7.84 8.55
C ALA A 118 -1.08 9.30 8.64
N ILE A 119 -0.98 10.02 7.52
CA ILE A 119 -0.51 11.41 7.50
C ILE A 119 -1.66 12.36 7.17
N SER A 120 -2.46 12.05 6.16
CA SER A 120 -3.54 12.94 5.70
C SER A 120 -4.91 12.26 5.57
N GLY A 121 -5.00 10.97 5.90
CA GLY A 121 -6.24 10.19 5.76
C GLY A 121 -6.82 9.68 7.07
N SER A 122 -7.36 8.46 7.02
CA SER A 122 -8.24 7.91 8.07
C SER A 122 -7.52 7.52 9.36
N ALA A 123 -6.20 7.35 9.31
CA ALA A 123 -5.34 6.97 10.43
C ALA A 123 -4.55 8.14 11.04
N LYS A 124 -4.68 9.37 10.52
CA LYS A 124 -3.86 10.54 10.91
C LYS A 124 -3.78 10.85 12.42
N ASP A 125 -4.85 10.55 13.16
CA ASP A 125 -4.98 10.89 14.59
C ASP A 125 -4.62 9.70 15.50
N TYR A 126 -4.08 8.61 14.95
CA TYR A 126 -3.82 7.37 15.68
C TYR A 126 -2.33 7.02 15.71
N PRO A 127 -1.75 6.81 16.90
CA PRO A 127 -0.32 6.52 17.02
C PRO A 127 0.04 5.09 16.60
N VAL A 128 -0.86 4.11 16.72
CA VAL A 128 -0.65 2.75 16.20
C VAL A 128 -1.75 2.41 15.20
N ALA A 129 -1.38 2.28 13.93
CA ALA A 129 -2.32 2.03 12.84
C ALA A 129 -1.92 0.76 12.07
N LEU A 130 -2.88 -0.12 11.84
CA LEU A 130 -2.76 -1.23 10.90
C LEU A 130 -3.54 -0.87 9.64
N CYS A 131 -2.87 -0.71 8.51
CA CYS A 131 -3.51 -0.49 7.22
C CYS A 131 -3.43 -1.78 6.40
N LEU A 132 -4.56 -2.23 5.85
CA LEU A 132 -4.63 -3.42 5.01
C LEU A 132 -5.18 -3.06 3.64
N THR A 133 -4.60 -3.65 2.59
CA THR A 133 -5.09 -3.53 1.21
C THR A 133 -5.67 -4.87 0.76
N ILE A 134 -6.98 -4.88 0.49
CA ILE A 134 -7.71 -6.08 0.05
C ILE A 134 -7.97 -5.96 -1.45
N GLY A 135 -7.12 -6.63 -2.24
CA GLY A 135 -7.11 -6.56 -3.69
C GLY A 135 -6.96 -7.93 -4.30
N THR A 136 -6.05 -8.08 -5.26
CA THR A 136 -5.69 -9.38 -5.84
C THR A 136 -5.14 -10.34 -4.78
N GLY A 137 -4.40 -9.81 -3.81
CA GLY A 137 -4.01 -10.47 -2.56
C GLY A 137 -4.41 -9.64 -1.34
N ILE A 138 -3.74 -9.87 -0.21
CA ILE A 138 -3.89 -9.08 1.01
C ILE A 138 -2.51 -8.57 1.44
N GLY A 139 -2.35 -7.25 1.43
CA GLY A 139 -1.17 -6.57 1.96
C GLY A 139 -1.43 -5.96 3.32
N GLY A 140 -0.39 -5.79 4.13
CA GLY A 140 -0.46 -5.09 5.41
C GLY A 140 0.67 -4.09 5.60
N CYS A 141 0.36 -3.01 6.29
CA CYS A 141 1.30 -2.01 6.75
C CYS A 141 1.00 -1.68 8.22
N LEU A 142 2.00 -1.80 9.09
CA LEU A 142 1.91 -1.35 10.48
C LEU A 142 2.66 -0.03 10.61
N LEU A 143 2.00 0.95 11.21
CA LEU A 143 2.59 2.27 11.47
C LEU A 143 2.60 2.60 12.96
N PHE A 144 3.73 3.16 13.40
CA PHE A 144 3.91 3.78 14.72
C PHE A 144 4.19 5.27 14.54
N ASN A 145 3.33 6.15 15.04
CA ASN A 145 3.43 7.60 14.90
C ASN A 145 3.68 8.04 13.45
N SER A 146 2.87 7.50 12.53
CA SER A 146 2.97 7.76 11.08
C SER A 146 4.33 7.35 10.47
N GLN A 147 5.02 6.39 11.09
CA GLN A 147 6.23 5.75 10.58
C GLN A 147 5.98 4.28 10.32
N VAL A 148 6.34 3.82 9.13
CA VAL A 148 6.22 2.40 8.75
C VAL A 148 7.14 1.56 9.63
N PHE A 149 6.62 0.44 10.13
CA PHE A 149 7.41 -0.60 10.75
C PHE A 149 7.82 -1.62 9.69
N HIS A 150 9.07 -1.56 9.25
CA HIS A 150 9.61 -2.45 8.20
C HIS A 150 10.05 -3.83 8.71
N GLY A 151 10.21 -4.01 10.02
CA GLY A 151 10.85 -5.21 10.58
C GLY A 151 12.34 -5.29 10.27
N SER A 152 12.97 -6.42 10.59
CA SER A 152 14.43 -6.58 10.48
C SER A 152 14.94 -6.82 9.05
N SER A 153 14.06 -7.25 8.14
CA SER A 153 14.40 -7.59 6.75
C SER A 153 13.54 -6.84 5.73
N HIS A 154 12.89 -5.75 6.13
CA HIS A 154 12.00 -4.95 5.30
C HIS A 154 10.74 -5.66 4.76
N SER A 155 10.35 -6.78 5.38
CA SER A 155 9.18 -7.60 5.00
C SER A 155 8.14 -7.73 6.13
N ALA A 156 8.10 -6.80 7.09
CA ALA A 156 7.06 -6.83 8.11
C ALA A 156 5.67 -6.68 7.47
N CYS A 157 4.67 -7.30 8.10
CA CYS A 157 3.27 -7.21 7.69
C CYS A 157 2.93 -7.76 6.29
N GLU A 158 3.69 -8.75 5.82
CA GLU A 158 3.31 -9.65 4.72
C GLU A 158 2.16 -10.60 5.12
N VAL A 159 1.04 -10.00 5.53
CA VAL A 159 -0.06 -10.68 6.23
C VAL A 159 -0.87 -11.59 5.33
N GLY A 160 -0.77 -11.43 4.01
CA GLY A 160 -1.42 -12.33 3.04
C GLY A 160 -0.98 -13.79 3.20
N TYR A 161 0.27 -14.02 3.64
CA TYR A 161 0.83 -15.36 3.89
C TYR A 161 0.51 -15.93 5.27
N LEU A 162 -0.17 -15.18 6.15
CA LEU A 162 -0.65 -15.72 7.43
C LEU A 162 -1.56 -16.91 7.17
N HIS A 163 -1.41 -17.98 7.95
CA HIS A 163 -2.29 -19.14 7.82
C HIS A 163 -3.47 -19.04 8.78
N LEU A 164 -4.67 -19.22 8.23
CA LEU A 164 -5.89 -19.53 8.97
C LEU A 164 -6.13 -21.05 8.93
N SER A 165 -7.22 -21.52 9.53
CA SER A 165 -7.58 -22.94 9.56
C SER A 165 -7.63 -23.58 8.17
N ASP A 166 -8.10 -22.82 7.17
CA ASP A 166 -8.47 -23.35 5.86
C ASP A 166 -7.49 -22.96 4.74
N GLY A 167 -6.37 -22.30 5.07
CA GLY A 167 -5.38 -21.87 4.09
C GLY A 167 -4.71 -20.53 4.41
N GLN A 168 -4.01 -19.97 3.43
CA GLN A 168 -3.41 -18.64 3.58
C GLN A 168 -4.50 -17.57 3.57
N PHE A 169 -4.28 -16.50 4.33
CA PHE A 169 -5.26 -15.46 4.54
C PHE A 169 -5.72 -14.83 3.22
N GLN A 170 -4.79 -14.58 2.29
CA GLN A 170 -5.13 -14.02 0.98
C GLN A 170 -5.91 -14.99 0.08
N ASP A 171 -5.68 -16.29 0.17
CA ASP A 171 -6.36 -17.31 -0.64
C ASP A 171 -7.82 -17.49 -0.19
N LEU A 172 -8.14 -17.03 1.02
CA LEU A 172 -9.47 -17.11 1.63
C LEU A 172 -10.26 -15.79 1.56
N ALA A 173 -9.56 -14.65 1.64
CA ALA A 173 -10.20 -13.37 1.91
C ALA A 173 -9.89 -12.25 0.89
N SER A 174 -9.02 -12.47 -0.10
CA SER A 174 -8.75 -11.48 -1.15
C SER A 174 -9.95 -11.28 -2.07
N THR A 175 -9.89 -10.24 -2.93
CA THR A 175 -10.88 -10.05 -4.00
C THR A 175 -10.79 -11.19 -5.03
N THR A 176 -9.60 -11.72 -5.29
CA THR A 176 -9.41 -12.88 -6.17
C THR A 176 -10.14 -14.10 -5.62
N ALA A 177 -9.99 -14.39 -4.33
CA ALA A 177 -10.67 -15.50 -3.66
C ALA A 177 -12.20 -15.37 -3.74
N LEU A 178 -12.72 -14.16 -3.51
CA LEU A 178 -14.15 -13.87 -3.64
C LEU A 178 -14.67 -14.14 -5.06
N VAL A 179 -13.95 -13.67 -6.08
CA VAL A 179 -14.34 -13.88 -7.49
C VAL A 179 -14.31 -15.37 -7.84
N GLN A 180 -13.24 -16.08 -7.45
CA GLN A 180 -13.12 -17.52 -7.70
C GLN A 180 -14.26 -18.30 -7.04
N GLU A 181 -14.64 -17.98 -5.81
CA GLU A 181 -15.75 -18.62 -5.11
C GLU A 181 -17.08 -18.43 -5.84
N VAL A 182 -17.38 -17.21 -6.29
CA VAL A 182 -18.62 -16.94 -7.05
C VAL A 182 -18.61 -17.66 -8.40
N VAL A 183 -17.50 -17.61 -9.12
CA VAL A 183 -17.34 -18.28 -10.42
C VAL A 183 -17.57 -19.79 -10.30
N LEU A 184 -16.98 -20.42 -9.27
CA LEU A 184 -17.17 -21.85 -9.00
C LEU A 184 -18.64 -22.19 -8.68
N ALA A 185 -19.34 -21.32 -7.96
CA ALA A 185 -20.74 -21.53 -7.59
C ALA A 185 -21.71 -21.41 -8.78
N TYR A 186 -21.44 -20.50 -9.73
CA TYR A 186 -22.24 -20.37 -10.96
C TYR A 186 -21.82 -21.32 -12.08
N GLY A 187 -20.56 -21.77 -12.10
CA GLY A 187 -19.98 -22.50 -13.24
C GLY A 187 -19.70 -21.61 -14.46
N ASP A 188 -19.49 -20.32 -14.23
CA ASP A 188 -19.23 -19.33 -15.28
C ASP A 188 -17.74 -19.22 -15.65
N ASP A 189 -17.43 -18.43 -16.68
CA ASP A 189 -16.06 -18.01 -16.97
C ASP A 189 -15.63 -16.86 -16.04
N ILE A 190 -14.38 -16.91 -15.55
CA ILE A 190 -13.83 -15.90 -14.62
C ILE A 190 -13.85 -14.48 -15.18
N SER A 191 -13.73 -14.31 -16.50
CA SER A 191 -13.77 -12.98 -17.15
C SER A 191 -15.12 -12.29 -17.04
N GLN A 192 -16.18 -13.02 -16.67
CA GLN A 192 -17.50 -12.46 -16.52
C GLN A 192 -17.72 -11.81 -15.14
N TRP A 193 -16.83 -12.07 -14.18
CA TRP A 193 -17.01 -11.69 -12.79
C TRP A 193 -15.87 -10.81 -12.29
N ASP A 194 -16.25 -9.73 -11.61
CA ASP A 194 -15.34 -8.91 -10.82
C ASP A 194 -16.00 -8.55 -9.48
N GLY A 195 -15.23 -7.94 -8.58
CA GLY A 195 -15.76 -7.51 -7.29
C GLY A 195 -16.94 -6.54 -7.43
N ARG A 196 -17.00 -5.71 -8.48
CA ARG A 196 -18.11 -4.75 -8.66
C ARG A 196 -19.42 -5.47 -8.94
N ARG A 197 -19.43 -6.38 -9.92
CA ARG A 197 -20.59 -7.19 -10.28
C ARG A 197 -21.08 -8.03 -9.11
N ILE A 198 -20.16 -8.65 -8.35
CA ILE A 198 -20.53 -9.48 -7.18
C ILE A 198 -21.33 -8.67 -6.15
N PHE A 199 -20.88 -7.45 -5.83
CA PHE A 199 -21.60 -6.58 -4.90
C PHE A 199 -22.90 -6.03 -5.48
N GLU A 200 -22.97 -5.75 -6.79
CA GLU A 200 -24.21 -5.36 -7.46
C GLU A 200 -25.26 -6.46 -7.38
N GLN A 201 -24.89 -7.72 -7.66
CA GLN A 201 -25.78 -8.88 -7.56
C GLN A 201 -26.21 -9.14 -6.10
N ALA A 202 -25.28 -9.05 -5.15
CA ALA A 202 -25.61 -9.21 -3.74
C ALA A 202 -26.63 -8.16 -3.25
N LYS A 203 -26.49 -6.90 -3.67
CA LYS A 203 -27.47 -5.84 -3.38
C LYS A 203 -28.82 -6.06 -4.06
N ALA A 204 -28.84 -6.76 -5.19
CA ALA A 204 -30.07 -7.19 -5.87
C ALA A 204 -30.72 -8.43 -5.22
N GLY A 205 -30.12 -9.00 -4.17
CA GLY A 205 -30.66 -10.14 -3.43
C GLY A 205 -30.14 -11.50 -3.87
N ASP A 206 -29.07 -11.54 -4.67
CA ASP A 206 -28.47 -12.80 -5.10
C ASP A 206 -27.84 -13.57 -3.92
N ALA A 207 -28.36 -14.76 -3.64
CA ALA A 207 -27.98 -15.56 -2.48
C ALA A 207 -26.55 -16.08 -2.55
N ILE A 208 -26.03 -16.38 -3.75
CA ILE A 208 -24.66 -16.88 -3.94
C ILE A 208 -23.67 -15.77 -3.61
N CYS A 209 -23.88 -14.58 -4.18
CA CYS A 209 -23.01 -13.43 -3.94
C CYS A 209 -23.07 -12.97 -2.48
N ILE A 210 -24.25 -12.97 -1.85
CA ILE A 210 -24.40 -12.66 -0.42
C ILE A 210 -23.62 -13.66 0.43
N ALA A 211 -23.72 -14.96 0.15
CA ALA A 211 -23.01 -16.00 0.89
C ALA A 211 -21.49 -15.87 0.73
N ALA A 212 -21.00 -15.66 -0.50
CA ALA A 212 -19.59 -15.49 -0.79
C ALA A 212 -19.00 -14.27 -0.07
N ILE A 213 -19.68 -13.12 -0.10
CA ILE A 213 -19.25 -11.92 0.65
C ILE A 213 -19.26 -12.20 2.16
N SER A 214 -20.29 -12.89 2.68
CA SER A 214 -20.38 -13.18 4.12
C SER A 214 -19.23 -14.07 4.59
N LYS A 215 -18.84 -15.06 3.80
CA LYS A 215 -17.67 -15.91 4.08
C LYS A 215 -16.36 -15.14 3.98
N GLN A 216 -16.19 -14.27 2.98
CA GLN A 216 -15.02 -13.41 2.88
C GLN A 216 -14.89 -12.49 4.11
N VAL A 217 -15.99 -11.87 4.53
CA VAL A 217 -16.05 -11.00 5.71
C VAL A 217 -15.65 -11.75 6.98
N ASP A 218 -16.10 -13.00 7.13
CA ASP A 218 -15.75 -13.84 8.27
C ASP A 218 -14.24 -14.10 8.34
N TYR A 219 -13.63 -14.54 7.22
CA TYR A 219 -12.17 -14.73 7.16
C TYR A 219 -11.39 -13.44 7.35
N LEU A 220 -11.86 -12.31 6.82
CA LEU A 220 -11.29 -10.98 7.11
C LEU A 220 -11.33 -10.71 8.62
N GLY A 221 -12.45 -10.95 9.29
CA GLY A 221 -12.57 -10.83 10.74
C GLY A 221 -11.54 -11.67 11.49
N GLN A 222 -11.40 -12.95 11.11
CA GLN A 222 -10.42 -13.88 11.71
C GLN A 222 -8.98 -13.40 11.54
N GLY A 223 -8.56 -13.10 10.31
CA GLY A 223 -7.20 -12.67 10.00
C GLY A 223 -6.84 -11.34 10.66
N ILE A 224 -7.75 -10.36 10.61
CA ILE A 224 -7.56 -9.06 11.26
C ILE A 224 -7.47 -9.22 12.78
N ALA A 225 -8.32 -10.04 13.40
CA ALA A 225 -8.29 -10.31 14.83
C ALA A 225 -6.94 -10.90 15.26
N ASN A 226 -6.43 -11.89 14.51
CA ASN A 226 -5.11 -12.49 14.76
C ASN A 226 -3.99 -11.44 14.75
N ILE A 227 -4.00 -10.52 13.78
CA ILE A 227 -3.02 -9.43 13.74
C ILE A 227 -3.21 -8.48 14.92
N CYS A 228 -4.45 -8.14 15.27
CA CYS A 228 -4.76 -7.26 16.40
C CYS A 228 -4.26 -7.83 17.74
N TYR A 229 -4.29 -9.15 17.94
CA TYR A 229 -3.74 -9.78 19.13
C TYR A 229 -2.22 -9.63 19.25
N VAL A 230 -1.50 -9.49 18.13
CA VAL A 230 -0.05 -9.33 18.11
C VAL A 230 0.34 -7.86 18.29
N VAL A 231 -0.29 -6.96 17.54
CA VAL A 231 0.17 -5.55 17.43
C VAL A 231 -0.67 -4.55 18.22
N ASN A 232 -1.87 -4.93 18.67
CA ASN A 232 -2.79 -4.09 19.44
C ASN A 232 -2.95 -2.66 18.87
N PRO A 233 -3.47 -2.50 17.65
CA PRO A 233 -3.56 -1.21 17.00
C PRO A 233 -4.72 -0.38 17.57
N ASN A 234 -4.57 0.95 17.54
CA ASN A 234 -5.68 1.85 17.83
C ASN A 234 -6.72 1.82 16.71
N VAL A 235 -6.27 1.70 15.45
CA VAL A 235 -7.13 1.68 14.28
C VAL A 235 -6.67 0.63 13.27
N VAL A 236 -7.63 -0.07 12.69
CA VAL A 236 -7.48 -0.86 11.46
C VAL A 236 -8.12 -0.08 10.32
N VAL A 237 -7.37 0.21 9.27
CA VAL A 237 -7.84 0.88 8.06
C VAL A 237 -7.88 -0.12 6.91
N LEU A 238 -9.03 -0.27 6.27
CA LEU A 238 -9.22 -1.18 5.15
C LEU A 238 -9.29 -0.40 3.82
N GLY A 239 -8.34 -0.67 2.94
CA GLY A 239 -8.28 -0.18 1.57
C GLY A 239 -8.39 -1.32 0.55
N GLY A 240 -8.37 -0.97 -0.73
CA GLY A 240 -8.53 -1.90 -1.85
C GLY A 240 -9.86 -1.74 -2.59
N GLY A 241 -9.96 -2.32 -3.79
CA GLY A 241 -11.02 -2.00 -4.75
C GLY A 241 -12.44 -2.25 -4.21
N ILE A 242 -12.68 -3.39 -3.57
CA ILE A 242 -14.00 -3.72 -3.01
C ILE A 242 -14.31 -2.95 -1.72
N MET A 243 -13.31 -2.36 -1.05
CA MET A 243 -13.52 -1.56 0.16
C MET A 243 -14.21 -0.22 -0.13
N ALA A 244 -14.34 0.17 -1.40
CA ALA A 244 -15.23 1.25 -1.82
C ALA A 244 -16.72 0.98 -1.49
N GLN A 245 -17.10 -0.29 -1.30
CA GLN A 245 -18.47 -0.70 -0.92
C GLN A 245 -18.73 -0.57 0.59
N LYS A 246 -18.16 0.46 1.24
CA LYS A 246 -18.16 0.64 2.69
C LYS A 246 -19.56 0.58 3.31
N ASP A 247 -20.58 1.13 2.65
CA ASP A 247 -21.96 1.16 3.17
C ASP A 247 -22.56 -0.24 3.28
N TYR A 248 -22.09 -1.19 2.45
CA TYR A 248 -22.49 -2.60 2.52
C TYR A 248 -21.63 -3.41 3.50
N LEU A 249 -20.35 -3.02 3.66
CA LEU A 249 -19.34 -3.81 4.35
C LEU A 249 -19.09 -3.40 5.81
N ALA A 250 -19.27 -2.13 6.16
CA ALA A 250 -18.78 -1.57 7.43
C ALA A 250 -19.31 -2.34 8.65
N ASP A 251 -20.62 -2.49 8.76
CA ASP A 251 -21.25 -3.18 9.90
C ASP A 251 -20.90 -4.68 9.91
N LYS A 252 -20.82 -5.32 8.72
CA LYS A 252 -20.51 -6.74 8.59
C LYS A 252 -19.08 -7.03 9.04
N LEU A 253 -18.11 -6.24 8.59
CA LEU A 253 -16.71 -6.37 8.96
C LEU A 253 -16.47 -6.01 10.43
N LYS A 254 -17.13 -4.96 10.94
CA LYS A 254 -17.04 -4.64 12.38
C LYS A 254 -17.58 -5.78 13.24
N THR A 255 -18.73 -6.33 12.87
CA THR A 255 -19.35 -7.46 13.58
C THR A 255 -18.46 -8.70 13.56
N ALA A 256 -17.91 -9.04 12.38
CA ALA A 256 -17.00 -10.19 12.24
C ALA A 256 -15.70 -9.97 13.02
N LEU A 257 -15.08 -8.80 12.94
CA LEU A 257 -13.88 -8.51 13.72
C LEU A 257 -14.16 -8.62 15.24
N ASP A 258 -15.26 -8.06 15.71
CA ASP A 258 -15.62 -8.07 17.13
C ASP A 258 -15.93 -9.47 17.66
N SER A 259 -16.45 -10.38 16.84
CA SER A 259 -16.74 -11.75 17.27
C SER A 259 -15.48 -12.56 17.57
N TYR A 260 -14.36 -12.25 16.92
CA TYR A 260 -13.07 -12.90 17.13
C TYR A 260 -12.17 -12.18 18.14
N LEU A 261 -12.51 -10.95 18.53
CA LEU A 261 -11.77 -10.17 19.51
C LEU A 261 -12.33 -10.33 20.93
N VAL A 262 -11.43 -10.44 21.91
CA VAL A 262 -11.83 -10.26 23.32
C VAL A 262 -12.39 -8.85 23.52
N SER A 263 -13.46 -8.72 24.32
CA SER A 263 -14.24 -7.48 24.46
C SER A 263 -13.40 -6.24 24.80
N SER A 264 -12.32 -6.40 25.58
CA SER A 264 -11.41 -5.29 25.94
C SER A 264 -10.72 -4.70 24.70
N LEU A 265 -10.33 -5.55 23.74
CA LEU A 265 -9.67 -5.11 22.50
C LEU A 265 -10.70 -4.57 21.51
N ALA A 266 -11.81 -5.29 21.30
CA ALA A 266 -12.90 -4.89 20.39
C ALA A 266 -13.45 -3.48 20.68
N LYS A 267 -13.52 -3.09 21.95
CA LYS A 267 -13.97 -1.74 22.38
C LYS A 267 -12.97 -0.63 22.11
N LYS A 268 -11.68 -0.94 21.99
CA LYS A 268 -10.58 0.03 21.88
C LYS A 268 -10.01 0.13 20.48
N THR A 269 -10.15 -0.91 19.66
CA THR A 269 -9.73 -0.92 18.27
C THR A 269 -10.83 -0.37 17.37
N GLN A 270 -10.50 0.71 16.64
CA GLN A 270 -11.37 1.31 15.64
C GLN A 270 -11.24 0.59 14.30
N LEU A 271 -12.32 0.46 13.55
CA LEU A 271 -12.30 0.00 12.16
C LEU A 271 -12.69 1.16 11.24
N LYS A 272 -11.87 1.46 10.26
CA LYS A 272 -12.09 2.53 9.27
C LYS A 272 -11.80 2.04 7.86
N PHE A 273 -12.23 2.81 6.88
CA PHE A 273 -11.98 2.57 5.46
C PHE A 273 -11.03 3.63 4.92
N ALA A 274 -10.16 3.25 3.99
CA ALA A 274 -9.22 4.17 3.35
C ALA A 274 -9.94 5.33 2.67
N SER A 275 -9.35 6.51 2.73
CA SER A 275 -9.92 7.78 2.25
C SER A 275 -9.26 8.29 0.97
N HIS A 276 -7.99 7.94 0.73
CA HIS A 276 -7.25 8.37 -0.46
C HIS A 276 -7.46 7.46 -1.68
N GLY A 277 -7.93 6.23 -1.47
CA GLY A 277 -8.24 5.28 -2.54
C GLY A 277 -7.10 5.16 -3.56
N ASN A 278 -7.40 5.42 -4.83
CA ASN A 278 -6.45 5.29 -5.95
C ASN A 278 -5.29 6.32 -5.95
N ASN A 279 -5.28 7.27 -5.02
CA ASN A 279 -4.19 8.25 -4.86
C ASN A 279 -3.23 7.88 -3.72
N ALA A 280 -3.53 6.83 -2.94
CA ALA A 280 -2.77 6.51 -1.74
C ALA A 280 -1.30 6.14 -2.04
N GLY A 281 -1.03 5.42 -3.13
CA GLY A 281 0.34 5.09 -3.55
C GLY A 281 1.18 6.33 -3.88
N ILE A 282 0.64 7.22 -4.73
CA ILE A 282 1.28 8.48 -5.13
C ILE A 282 1.56 9.40 -3.91
N LEU A 283 0.55 9.63 -3.06
CA LEU A 283 0.72 10.49 -1.88
C LEU A 283 1.65 9.85 -0.85
N GLY A 284 1.53 8.53 -0.65
CA GLY A 284 2.37 7.75 0.25
C GLY A 284 3.84 7.80 -0.10
N ALA A 285 4.17 7.63 -1.39
CA ALA A 285 5.53 7.74 -1.89
C ALA A 285 6.12 9.12 -1.58
N TYR A 286 5.36 10.18 -1.84
CA TYR A 286 5.78 11.55 -1.52
C TYR A 286 6.02 11.74 -0.02
N TYR A 287 5.12 11.25 0.83
CA TYR A 287 5.31 11.34 2.27
C TYR A 287 6.52 10.55 2.76
N HIS A 288 6.75 9.35 2.22
CA HIS A 288 7.96 8.58 2.48
C HIS A 288 9.22 9.37 2.12
N PHE A 289 9.25 9.94 0.90
CA PHE A 289 10.34 10.80 0.44
C PHE A 289 10.62 11.95 1.40
N LYS A 290 9.56 12.66 1.81
CA LYS A 290 9.66 13.79 2.76
C LYS A 290 10.23 13.36 4.10
N GLN A 291 9.77 12.24 4.67
CA GLN A 291 10.25 11.74 5.95
C GLN A 291 11.74 11.34 5.90
N LYS A 292 12.20 10.68 4.83
CA LYS A 292 13.61 10.32 4.66
C LYS A 292 14.50 11.56 4.55
N ASN A 293 14.08 12.55 3.77
CA ASN A 293 14.87 13.75 3.51
C ASN A 293 14.84 14.78 4.66
N GLU A 294 13.77 14.84 5.45
CA GLU A 294 13.71 15.69 6.65
C GLU A 294 14.52 15.09 7.81
N ARG A 295 14.54 13.76 7.95
CA ARG A 295 15.38 13.08 8.94
C ARG A 295 16.87 13.29 8.70
N SER A 296 17.32 13.20 7.46
CA SER A 296 18.72 13.47 7.09
C SER A 296 19.15 14.88 7.47
N CYS A 297 18.28 15.88 7.36
CA CYS A 297 18.55 17.24 7.84
C CYS A 297 18.65 17.34 9.38
N SER A 298 17.80 16.62 10.13
CA SER A 298 17.87 16.62 11.59
C SER A 298 19.11 15.92 12.16
N PHE A 299 19.63 14.87 11.53
CA PHE A 299 20.88 14.20 11.94
C PHE A 299 22.12 15.07 11.69
N ILE A 300 22.18 15.81 10.57
CA ILE A 300 23.24 16.80 10.31
C ILE A 300 23.25 17.92 11.37
N THR A 301 22.09 18.22 11.95
CA THR A 301 21.97 19.25 13.00
C THR A 301 22.50 18.73 14.34
N LEU A 302 22.30 17.46 14.67
CA LEU A 302 22.84 16.82 15.87
C LEU A 302 24.35 16.58 15.78
N GLU A 303 24.88 16.11 14.65
CA GLU A 303 26.34 15.97 14.45
C GLU A 303 27.08 17.31 14.52
N LYS A 304 26.44 18.42 14.09
CA LYS A 304 27.00 19.77 14.25
C LYS A 304 26.99 20.26 15.70
N ILE A 305 26.06 19.79 16.52
CA ILE A 305 26.00 20.12 17.95
C ILE A 305 27.04 19.28 18.71
N GLU A 306 27.18 17.99 18.40
CA GLU A 306 28.17 17.12 19.04
C GLU A 306 29.61 17.50 18.70
N ASN A 307 29.90 17.90 17.45
CA ASN A 307 31.24 18.36 17.07
C ASN A 307 31.63 19.72 17.68
N ASN A 308 30.66 20.57 18.03
CA ASN A 308 30.91 21.83 18.74
C ASN A 308 31.09 21.64 20.26
N LEU A 309 30.66 20.51 20.82
CA LEU A 309 30.88 20.16 22.23
C LEU A 309 32.19 19.39 22.45
N ALA A 310 32.72 18.75 21.40
CA ALA A 310 34.02 18.06 21.44
C ALA A 310 35.23 18.99 21.20
N SER A 311 34.98 20.27 20.88
CA SER A 311 36.01 21.29 20.58
C SER A 311 36.06 22.43 21.61
N SER A 312 35.38 22.29 22.74
CA SER A 312 35.42 23.19 23.91
C SER A 312 35.98 22.48 25.13
#